data_AF-A0A6J5ZZJ0-F1
#
_entry.id   AF-A0A6J5ZZJ0-F1
#
_cell.length_a   1.000
_cell.length_b   1.000
_cell.length_c   1.000
_cell.angle_alpha   90.00
_cell.angle_beta   90.00
_cell.angle_gamma   90.00
#
_symmetry.space_group_name_H-M   'P 1'
#
loop_
_entity.id
_entity.type
_entity.pdbx_description
1 polymer ?
#
loop_
_entity_poly.entity_id
_entity_poly.type
_entity_poly.pdbx_seq_one_letter_code
_entity_poly.pdbx_strand_id
1 'polypeptide(L)'
;MESALAMAELAELIAAINTDADDPRWNFDSDLDRASYREFAMHCLHHSLQFWLEADPLRPRWNRWFMPNKKLLGDNPDTVYYGTVIDPTKSYRIRGNIENACYTSFTVEIGTAGGTMSQKLGHTLNDTEFEVDAAGNYELIASPQGSGPNWLRLDPEAGSITTRHYFEWKRCAALDPSLHIPLLIEPLDDPGPPPVPDDAAVAANIRRAITFLRSVTADWGHNPMPPGAIPWVSAEPNAFTNPPAHDGNLGIGYAATDNIYRSSRWKLAPDEALEIRGSWPRCTFANIVLFNNHMQTPNYDRRLVSLNRVQTEVADDGSWRMILAHSDPGLPNWLDTRGLEHGTMFWRFLIPTEPLTQLETRVVKFSDLS
;
A
#
# COMPACT_ATOMS: atom_id res chain seq x y z
N MET A 1 22.58 -8.61 -29.12
CA MET A 1 21.18 -8.22 -28.91
C MET A 1 21.09 -7.62 -27.52
N GLU A 2 20.59 -6.40 -27.42
CA GLU A 2 20.44 -5.67 -26.17
C GLU A 2 19.40 -6.33 -25.25
N SER A 3 18.32 -6.87 -25.82
CA SER A 3 17.31 -7.58 -25.03
C SER A 3 17.88 -8.80 -24.31
N ALA A 4 18.81 -9.53 -24.93
CA ALA A 4 19.52 -10.64 -24.31
C ALA A 4 20.41 -10.21 -23.14
N LEU A 5 21.06 -9.03 -23.24
CA LEU A 5 21.83 -8.46 -22.14
C LEU A 5 20.91 -8.04 -20.99
N ALA A 6 19.79 -7.39 -21.28
CA ALA A 6 18.80 -7.03 -20.26
C ALA A 6 18.21 -8.26 -19.54
N MET A 7 18.02 -9.38 -20.25
CA MET A 7 17.62 -10.65 -19.62
C MET A 7 18.70 -11.19 -18.69
N ALA A 8 19.97 -11.08 -19.06
CA ALA A 8 21.09 -11.46 -18.18
C ALA A 8 21.15 -10.56 -16.93
N GLU A 9 20.97 -9.24 -17.09
CA GLU A 9 20.88 -8.29 -15.98
C GLU A 9 19.74 -8.63 -14.99
N LEU A 10 18.58 -9.06 -15.50
CA LEU A 10 17.47 -9.52 -14.66
C LEU A 10 17.85 -10.79 -13.88
N ALA A 11 18.48 -11.76 -14.54
CA ALA A 11 18.93 -13.00 -13.90
C ALA A 11 19.98 -12.73 -12.80
N GLU A 12 20.92 -11.81 -13.05
CA GLU A 12 21.89 -11.35 -12.07
C GLU A 12 21.22 -10.67 -10.87
N LEU A 13 20.21 -9.82 -11.09
CA LEU A 13 19.47 -9.21 -10.00
C LEU A 13 18.70 -10.25 -9.18
N ILE A 14 18.06 -11.25 -9.80
CA ILE A 14 17.38 -12.32 -9.08
C ILE A 14 18.37 -13.12 -8.21
N ALA A 15 19.55 -13.41 -8.74
CA ALA A 15 20.61 -14.07 -7.97
C ALA A 15 21.08 -13.20 -6.79
N ALA A 16 21.25 -11.89 -7.01
CA ALA A 16 21.64 -10.94 -5.95
C ALA A 16 20.57 -10.83 -4.86
N ILE A 17 19.28 -10.77 -5.22
CA ILE A 17 18.18 -10.77 -4.24
C ILE A 17 18.19 -12.05 -3.41
N ASN A 18 18.48 -13.21 -4.02
CA ASN A 18 18.54 -14.46 -3.28
C ASN A 18 19.66 -14.47 -2.22
N THR A 19 20.80 -13.86 -2.51
CA THR A 19 21.91 -13.70 -1.54
C THR A 19 21.66 -12.60 -0.52
N ASP A 20 20.96 -11.54 -0.93
CA ASP A 20 20.62 -10.40 -0.08
C ASP A 20 19.69 -10.78 1.09
N ALA A 21 18.95 -11.89 0.96
CA ALA A 21 18.18 -12.48 2.05
C ALA A 21 19.01 -12.80 3.29
N ASP A 22 20.33 -12.96 3.14
CA ASP A 22 21.26 -13.25 4.24
C ASP A 22 22.04 -12.01 4.71
N ASP A 23 21.74 -10.82 4.16
CA ASP A 23 22.38 -9.58 4.58
C ASP A 23 21.96 -9.21 6.02
N PRO A 24 22.92 -8.96 6.94
CA PRO A 24 22.63 -8.59 8.33
C PRO A 24 21.73 -7.36 8.50
N ARG A 25 21.67 -6.46 7.51
CA ARG A 25 20.83 -5.25 7.53
C ARG A 25 19.35 -5.55 7.77
N TRP A 26 18.91 -6.73 7.34
CA TRP A 26 17.52 -7.15 7.46
C TRP A 26 17.15 -7.63 8.86
N ASN A 27 18.13 -7.98 9.70
CA ASN A 27 17.93 -8.51 11.05
C ASN A 27 16.96 -9.70 11.08
N PHE A 28 16.99 -10.57 10.07
CA PHE A 28 16.21 -11.81 10.05
C PHE A 28 16.79 -12.85 11.01
N ASP A 29 15.98 -13.32 11.94
CA ASP A 29 16.38 -14.27 12.98
C ASP A 29 15.99 -15.72 12.67
N SER A 30 15.27 -15.95 11.56
CA SER A 30 14.72 -17.27 11.22
C SER A 30 14.83 -17.62 9.73
N ASP A 31 14.76 -18.92 9.41
CA ASP A 31 14.63 -19.40 8.03
C ASP A 31 13.31 -18.95 7.39
N LEU A 32 12.27 -18.75 8.22
CA LEU A 32 10.97 -18.28 7.79
C LEU A 32 11.03 -16.83 7.28
N ASP A 33 11.76 -15.95 7.97
CA ASP A 33 11.97 -14.57 7.50
C ASP A 33 12.64 -14.57 6.12
N ARG A 34 13.73 -15.34 5.96
CA ARG A 34 14.45 -15.48 4.68
C ARG A 34 13.58 -16.05 3.58
N ALA A 35 12.72 -17.01 3.89
CA ALA A 35 11.75 -17.54 2.93
C ALA A 35 10.71 -16.48 2.54
N SER A 36 10.20 -15.71 3.52
CA SER A 36 9.22 -14.65 3.29
C SER A 36 9.79 -13.49 2.48
N TYR A 37 11.07 -13.17 2.62
CA TYR A 37 11.75 -12.19 1.77
C TYR A 37 11.80 -12.62 0.31
N ARG A 38 12.05 -13.90 0.04
CA ARG A 38 12.04 -14.44 -1.33
C ARG A 38 10.63 -14.41 -1.93
N GLU A 39 9.60 -14.72 -1.15
CA GLU A 39 8.20 -14.56 -1.57
C GLU A 39 7.87 -13.09 -1.88
N PHE A 40 8.29 -12.17 -1.01
CA PHE A 40 8.20 -10.73 -1.24
C PHE A 40 8.85 -10.29 -2.55
N ALA A 41 10.09 -10.72 -2.80
CA ALA A 41 10.78 -10.42 -4.04
C ALA A 41 10.01 -10.91 -5.29
N MET A 42 9.35 -12.08 -5.21
CA MET A 42 8.54 -12.58 -6.32
C MET A 42 7.25 -11.76 -6.53
N HIS A 43 6.62 -11.26 -5.46
CA HIS A 43 5.52 -10.29 -5.60
C HIS A 43 6.00 -8.97 -6.23
N CYS A 44 7.18 -8.49 -5.86
CA CYS A 44 7.81 -7.31 -6.47
C CYS A 44 8.14 -7.54 -7.94
N LEU A 45 8.65 -8.72 -8.31
CA LEU A 45 8.89 -9.09 -9.72
C LEU A 45 7.58 -9.14 -10.51
N HIS A 46 6.54 -9.78 -9.97
CA HIS A 46 5.22 -9.81 -10.59
C HIS A 46 4.69 -8.38 -10.81
N HIS A 47 4.81 -7.49 -9.82
CA HIS A 47 4.43 -6.09 -10.01
C HIS A 47 5.29 -5.40 -11.08
N SER A 48 6.60 -5.63 -11.09
CA SER A 48 7.53 -5.06 -12.08
C SER A 48 7.15 -5.43 -13.51
N LEU A 49 6.85 -6.71 -13.74
CA LEU A 49 6.47 -7.21 -15.05
C LEU A 49 5.08 -6.71 -15.48
N GLN A 50 4.11 -6.62 -14.56
CA GLN A 50 2.77 -6.16 -14.90
C GLN A 50 2.70 -4.64 -15.14
N PHE A 51 3.31 -3.87 -14.24
CA PHE A 51 3.15 -2.41 -14.20
C PHE A 51 4.19 -1.69 -15.06
N TRP A 52 5.44 -2.15 -15.04
CA TRP A 52 6.56 -1.42 -15.63
C TRP A 52 7.00 -1.96 -16.98
N LEU A 53 7.09 -3.27 -17.19
CA LEU A 53 7.64 -3.85 -18.42
C LEU A 53 6.98 -3.30 -19.69
N GLU A 54 5.65 -3.28 -19.72
CA GLU A 54 4.87 -2.90 -20.90
C GLU A 54 4.22 -1.52 -20.74
N ALA A 55 4.77 -0.68 -19.86
CA ALA A 55 4.30 0.68 -19.66
C ALA A 55 4.54 1.54 -20.90
N ASP A 56 3.47 2.19 -21.38
CA ASP A 56 3.53 3.22 -22.42
C ASP A 56 2.93 4.50 -21.83
N PRO A 57 3.75 5.49 -21.43
CA PRO A 57 3.29 6.75 -20.87
C PRO A 57 2.33 7.52 -21.77
N LEU A 58 2.42 7.36 -23.10
CA LEU A 58 1.52 8.04 -24.04
C LEU A 58 0.17 7.32 -24.17
N ARG A 59 0.13 6.03 -23.81
CA ARG A 59 -1.05 5.16 -23.90
C ARG A 59 -1.28 4.47 -22.55
N PRO A 60 -1.56 5.25 -21.49
CA PRO A 60 -1.67 4.71 -20.14
C PRO A 60 -2.80 3.70 -20.04
N ARG A 61 -2.62 2.72 -19.16
CA ARG A 61 -3.66 1.79 -18.73
C ARG A 61 -3.60 1.58 -17.23
N TRP A 62 -4.76 1.38 -16.62
CA TRP A 62 -4.83 1.05 -15.20
C TRP A 62 -4.42 -0.39 -14.97
N ASN A 63 -3.49 -0.58 -14.03
CA ASN A 63 -3.09 -1.90 -13.56
C ASN A 63 -3.45 -2.03 -12.09
N ARG A 64 -4.06 -3.16 -11.72
CA ARG A 64 -4.37 -3.44 -10.31
C ARG A 64 -3.08 -3.58 -9.52
N TRP A 65 -2.91 -2.75 -8.51
CA TRP A 65 -1.65 -2.68 -7.81
C TRP A 65 -1.47 -3.84 -6.86
N PHE A 66 -2.42 -4.05 -5.95
CA PHE A 66 -2.40 -5.12 -4.97
C PHE A 66 -3.53 -6.09 -5.23
N MET A 67 -3.22 -7.37 -5.02
CA MET A 67 -4.15 -8.49 -5.19
C MET A 67 -3.91 -9.48 -4.05
N PRO A 68 -4.88 -10.37 -3.73
CA PRO A 68 -4.69 -11.40 -2.71
C PRO A 68 -3.44 -12.26 -2.92
N ASN A 69 -2.96 -12.38 -4.16
CA ASN A 69 -1.76 -13.12 -4.57
C ASN A 69 -0.59 -12.21 -5.05
N LYS A 70 -0.64 -10.90 -4.78
CA LYS A 70 0.44 -9.96 -5.13
C LYS A 70 0.44 -8.79 -4.14
N LYS A 71 1.34 -8.86 -3.15
CA LYS A 71 1.37 -7.98 -1.96
C LYS A 71 2.73 -7.34 -1.79
N LEU A 72 2.76 -6.05 -1.51
CA LEU A 72 3.97 -5.26 -1.30
C LEU A 72 3.58 -3.89 -0.75
N LEU A 73 4.52 -3.18 -0.12
CA LEU A 73 4.41 -1.77 0.25
C LEU A 73 3.20 -1.42 1.15
N GLY A 74 2.81 -2.34 2.04
CA GLY A 74 1.73 -2.11 3.00
C GLY A 74 0.35 -2.22 2.37
N ASP A 75 0.08 -3.30 1.66
CA ASP A 75 -1.21 -3.57 1.05
C ASP A 75 -2.37 -3.55 2.07
N ASN A 76 -3.57 -3.17 1.65
CA ASN A 76 -4.72 -3.06 2.55
C ASN A 76 -5.88 -3.95 2.05
N PRO A 77 -6.37 -4.92 2.85
CA PRO A 77 -7.47 -5.81 2.44
C PRO A 77 -8.80 -5.08 2.15
N ASP A 78 -8.98 -3.90 2.74
CA ASP A 78 -10.17 -3.06 2.61
C ASP A 78 -10.05 -1.99 1.51
N THR A 79 -9.04 -2.09 0.65
CA THR A 79 -8.80 -1.09 -0.39
C THR A 79 -8.46 -1.73 -1.72
N VAL A 80 -9.06 -1.21 -2.79
CA VAL A 80 -8.70 -1.55 -4.16
C VAL A 80 -7.82 -0.43 -4.71
N TYR A 81 -6.69 -0.82 -5.28
CA TYR A 81 -5.67 0.10 -5.78
C TYR A 81 -5.43 -0.12 -7.27
N TYR A 82 -5.33 0.97 -8.02
CA TYR A 82 -4.81 0.96 -9.37
C TYR A 82 -3.65 1.94 -9.50
N GLY A 83 -2.84 1.75 -10.52
CA GLY A 83 -1.94 2.79 -10.96
C GLY A 83 -1.68 2.72 -12.45
N THR A 84 -1.09 3.78 -12.98
CA THR A 84 -0.70 3.87 -14.37
C THR A 84 0.53 4.76 -14.53
N VAL A 85 1.36 4.47 -15.53
CA VAL A 85 2.53 5.28 -15.89
C VAL A 85 2.07 6.38 -16.84
N ILE A 86 2.55 7.60 -16.64
CA ILE A 86 2.17 8.77 -17.46
C ILE A 86 3.40 9.55 -17.91
N ASP A 87 3.22 10.36 -18.95
CA ASP A 87 4.16 11.40 -19.37
C ASP A 87 3.65 12.73 -18.79
N PRO A 88 4.39 13.39 -17.89
CA PRO A 88 3.93 14.60 -17.23
C PRO A 88 3.78 15.80 -18.17
N THR A 89 4.28 15.71 -19.41
CA THR A 89 4.13 16.74 -20.44
C THR A 89 2.84 16.61 -21.26
N LYS A 90 2.09 15.52 -21.07
CA LYS A 90 0.86 15.20 -21.80
C LYS A 90 -0.37 15.44 -20.94
N SER A 91 -1.54 15.33 -21.58
CA SER A 91 -2.83 15.47 -20.92
C SER A 91 -3.68 14.23 -21.13
N TYR A 92 -4.39 13.80 -20.09
CA TYR A 92 -5.20 12.59 -20.07
C TYR A 92 -6.56 12.88 -19.47
N ARG A 93 -7.59 12.24 -20.02
CA ARG A 93 -8.92 12.17 -19.41
C ARG A 93 -9.02 10.89 -18.58
N ILE A 94 -9.40 11.04 -17.33
CA ILE A 94 -9.73 9.93 -16.43
C ILE A 94 -11.24 9.96 -16.20
N ARG A 95 -11.92 8.85 -16.47
CA ARG A 95 -13.37 8.71 -16.21
C ARG A 95 -13.60 7.47 -15.36
N GLY A 96 -14.57 7.54 -14.47
CA GLY A 96 -14.90 6.39 -13.65
C GLY A 96 -16.12 6.60 -12.78
N ASN A 97 -16.29 5.68 -11.85
CA ASN A 97 -17.31 5.74 -10.80
C ASN A 97 -16.66 5.41 -9.45
N ILE A 98 -17.10 6.05 -8.37
CA ILE A 98 -16.60 5.78 -7.02
C ILE A 98 -17.04 4.40 -6.49
N GLU A 99 -18.02 3.76 -7.13
CA GLU A 99 -18.52 2.41 -6.84
C GLU A 99 -18.88 2.20 -5.36
N ASN A 100 -19.48 3.22 -4.73
CA ASN A 100 -19.82 3.23 -3.30
C ASN A 100 -18.61 3.04 -2.35
N ALA A 101 -17.38 3.29 -2.82
CA ALA A 101 -16.25 3.45 -1.92
C ALA A 101 -16.57 4.58 -0.92
N CYS A 102 -16.21 4.40 0.34
CA CYS A 102 -16.36 5.47 1.33
C CYS A 102 -15.32 6.58 1.14
N TYR A 103 -14.27 6.30 0.37
CA TYR A 103 -13.25 7.26 -0.03
C TYR A 103 -12.59 6.78 -1.33
N THR A 104 -12.52 7.68 -2.31
CA THR A 104 -11.76 7.52 -3.54
C THR A 104 -10.74 8.64 -3.68
N SER A 105 -9.49 8.32 -4.02
CA SER A 105 -8.47 9.34 -4.28
C SER A 105 -7.55 9.02 -5.45
N PHE A 106 -6.97 10.07 -6.01
CA PHE A 106 -5.93 10.07 -7.03
C PHE A 106 -4.68 10.75 -6.49
N THR A 107 -3.52 10.17 -6.75
CA THR A 107 -2.24 10.72 -6.31
C THR A 107 -1.24 10.67 -7.45
N VAL A 108 -0.63 11.81 -7.75
CA VAL A 108 0.50 11.89 -8.67
C VAL A 108 1.75 11.50 -7.90
N GLU A 109 2.54 10.58 -8.45
CA GLU A 109 3.73 10.04 -7.81
C GLU A 109 4.99 10.57 -8.47
N ILE A 110 5.90 11.11 -7.65
CA ILE A 110 7.07 11.84 -8.13
C ILE A 110 8.31 10.95 -8.10
N GLY A 111 9.14 11.09 -9.14
CA GLY A 111 10.40 10.36 -9.25
C GLY A 111 10.21 8.89 -9.63
N THR A 112 9.11 8.56 -10.32
CA THR A 112 8.79 7.19 -10.75
C THR A 112 9.03 6.92 -12.23
N ALA A 113 9.28 7.95 -13.06
CA ALA A 113 9.32 7.83 -14.52
C ALA A 113 10.33 6.77 -15.04
N GLY A 114 11.44 6.58 -14.33
CA GLY A 114 12.47 5.57 -14.65
C GLY A 114 12.13 4.15 -14.18
N GLY A 115 10.94 3.92 -13.62
CA GLY A 115 10.58 2.66 -12.96
C GLY A 115 11.14 2.54 -11.56
N THR A 116 11.32 3.62 -10.81
CA THR A 116 11.74 3.58 -9.40
C THR A 116 10.54 3.64 -8.46
N MET A 117 10.72 3.29 -7.18
CA MET A 117 9.75 3.65 -6.14
C MET A 117 9.49 5.16 -6.14
N SER A 118 8.24 5.56 -5.87
CA SER A 118 7.89 6.96 -5.59
C SER A 118 8.75 7.53 -4.47
N GLN A 119 9.25 8.74 -4.70
CA GLN A 119 10.08 9.44 -3.73
C GLN A 119 9.24 10.34 -2.81
N LYS A 120 8.14 10.87 -3.32
CA LYS A 120 7.22 11.79 -2.63
C LYS A 120 5.91 11.88 -3.41
N LEU A 121 4.89 12.45 -2.77
CA LEU A 121 3.61 12.72 -3.39
C LEU A 121 3.67 14.06 -4.15
N GLY A 122 3.05 14.10 -5.33
CA GLY A 122 2.73 15.31 -6.08
C GLY A 122 1.35 15.83 -5.71
N HIS A 123 0.60 16.32 -6.69
CA HIS A 123 -0.80 16.69 -6.48
C HIS A 123 -1.68 15.47 -6.15
N THR A 124 -2.59 15.65 -5.21
CA THR A 124 -3.57 14.66 -4.76
C THR A 124 -4.97 15.23 -4.83
N LEU A 125 -5.95 14.38 -5.12
CA LEU A 125 -7.37 14.70 -5.00
C LEU A 125 -8.10 13.53 -4.35
N ASN A 126 -9.02 13.80 -3.44
CA ASN A 126 -10.02 12.85 -2.98
C ASN A 126 -11.43 13.24 -3.46
N ASP A 127 -12.40 12.35 -3.27
CA ASP A 127 -13.79 12.45 -3.74
C ASP A 127 -14.61 13.58 -3.09
N THR A 128 -14.04 14.34 -2.16
CA THR A 128 -14.60 15.60 -1.66
C THR A 128 -14.05 16.84 -2.38
N GLU A 129 -13.00 16.67 -3.19
CA GLU A 129 -12.26 17.76 -3.86
C GLU A 129 -12.53 17.83 -5.37
N PHE A 130 -13.13 16.79 -5.96
CA PHE A 130 -13.61 16.79 -7.33
C PHE A 130 -15.13 16.56 -7.40
N GLU A 131 -15.72 16.98 -8.52
CA GLU A 131 -17.15 16.83 -8.76
C GLU A 131 -17.50 15.37 -9.08
N VAL A 132 -18.42 14.83 -8.28
CA VAL A 132 -19.03 13.51 -8.47
C VAL A 132 -20.52 13.71 -8.69
N ASP A 133 -21.07 13.12 -9.75
CA ASP A 133 -22.50 13.22 -10.04
C ASP A 133 -23.35 12.35 -9.09
N ALA A 134 -24.68 12.50 -9.16
CA ALA A 134 -25.60 11.75 -8.30
C ALA A 134 -25.57 10.22 -8.51
N ALA A 135 -25.00 9.75 -9.63
CA ALA A 135 -24.81 8.33 -9.92
C ALA A 135 -23.39 7.85 -9.53
N GLY A 136 -22.55 8.71 -8.95
CA GLY A 136 -21.20 8.37 -8.51
C GLY A 136 -20.13 8.53 -9.60
N ASN A 137 -20.47 9.06 -10.78
CA ASN A 137 -19.50 9.20 -11.87
C ASN A 137 -18.67 10.47 -11.71
N TYR A 138 -17.43 10.41 -12.18
CA TYR A 138 -16.52 11.54 -12.25
C TYR A 138 -15.75 11.56 -13.58
N GLU A 139 -15.29 12.75 -13.94
CA GLU A 139 -14.30 12.97 -15.00
C GLU A 139 -13.22 13.91 -14.47
N LEU A 140 -11.95 13.48 -14.54
CA LEU A 140 -10.79 14.30 -14.21
C LEU A 140 -9.95 14.55 -15.45
N ILE A 141 -9.33 15.73 -15.52
CA ILE A 141 -8.28 16.02 -16.49
C ILE A 141 -6.93 16.02 -15.77
N ALA A 142 -6.09 15.05 -16.08
CA ALA A 142 -4.72 14.99 -15.60
C ALA A 142 -3.81 15.68 -16.62
N SER A 143 -3.20 16.82 -16.27
CA SER A 143 -2.38 17.61 -17.20
C SER A 143 -1.41 18.56 -16.49
N PRO A 144 -0.33 19.03 -17.15
CA PRO A 144 0.57 20.01 -16.56
C PRO A 144 -0.06 21.41 -16.39
N GLN A 145 -1.14 21.71 -17.11
CA GLN A 145 -1.86 22.99 -17.02
C GLN A 145 -3.37 22.77 -17.01
N GLY A 146 -4.06 23.45 -16.09
CA GLY A 146 -5.51 23.37 -15.96
C GLY A 146 -6.01 24.20 -14.79
N SER A 147 -7.28 24.06 -14.47
CA SER A 147 -7.93 24.74 -13.35
C SER A 147 -9.25 24.06 -12.98
N GLY A 148 -9.71 24.29 -11.75
CA GLY A 148 -11.00 23.79 -11.27
C GLY A 148 -10.88 22.49 -10.47
N PRO A 149 -12.00 22.02 -9.89
CA PRO A 149 -12.02 20.89 -8.96
C PRO A 149 -11.61 19.56 -9.62
N ASN A 150 -11.87 19.41 -10.92
CA ASN A 150 -11.61 18.16 -11.65
C ASN A 150 -10.25 18.13 -12.35
N TRP A 151 -9.32 18.99 -11.95
CA TRP A 151 -7.99 19.05 -12.54
C TRP A 151 -6.94 18.40 -11.64
N LEU A 152 -6.36 17.29 -12.10
CA LEU A 152 -5.23 16.64 -11.46
C LEU A 152 -3.92 17.16 -12.07
N ARG A 153 -3.28 18.14 -11.43
CA ARG A 153 -1.99 18.68 -11.89
C ARG A 153 -0.92 17.59 -12.01
N LEU A 154 -0.30 17.48 -13.18
CA LEU A 154 0.89 16.66 -13.39
C LEU A 154 2.16 17.50 -13.16
N ASP A 155 2.88 17.19 -12.08
CA ASP A 155 4.17 17.82 -11.81
C ASP A 155 5.22 17.35 -12.85
N PRO A 156 6.19 18.19 -13.25
CA PRO A 156 7.20 17.83 -14.26
C PRO A 156 8.04 16.59 -13.93
N GLU A 157 8.16 16.26 -12.65
CA GLU A 157 8.90 15.10 -12.13
C GLU A 157 8.01 13.85 -11.94
N ALA A 158 6.72 13.94 -12.28
CA ALA A 158 5.79 12.81 -12.15
C ALA A 158 6.10 11.71 -13.17
N GLY A 159 5.87 10.47 -12.77
CA GLY A 159 5.97 9.32 -13.68
C GLY A 159 4.78 8.36 -13.62
N SER A 160 3.93 8.48 -12.60
CA SER A 160 2.75 7.63 -12.46
C SER A 160 1.64 8.32 -11.66
N ILE A 161 0.43 7.81 -11.83
CA ILE A 161 -0.74 8.17 -11.03
C ILE A 161 -1.22 6.91 -10.34
N THR A 162 -1.71 7.06 -9.11
CA THR A 162 -2.19 5.99 -8.27
C THR A 162 -3.58 6.30 -7.76
N THR A 163 -4.41 5.27 -7.62
CA THR A 163 -5.76 5.41 -7.08
C THR A 163 -5.97 4.50 -5.88
N ARG A 164 -6.83 4.95 -4.96
CA ARG A 164 -7.23 4.19 -3.78
C ARG A 164 -8.74 4.27 -3.65
N HIS A 165 -9.39 3.13 -3.51
CA HIS A 165 -10.83 3.00 -3.29
C HIS A 165 -11.05 2.21 -2.01
N TYR A 166 -11.42 2.88 -0.93
CA TYR A 166 -11.58 2.29 0.38
C TYR A 166 -13.02 1.84 0.61
N PHE A 167 -13.16 0.69 1.26
CA PHE A 167 -14.45 0.07 1.55
C PHE A 167 -14.48 -0.41 3.00
N GLU A 168 -15.46 0.06 3.77
CA GLU A 168 -15.64 -0.37 5.15
C GLU A 168 -16.73 -1.45 5.23
N TRP A 169 -16.39 -2.66 4.75
CA TRP A 169 -17.34 -3.77 4.62
C TRP A 169 -17.07 -4.90 5.61
N LYS A 170 -18.06 -5.77 5.84
CA LYS A 170 -17.87 -6.98 6.67
C LYS A 170 -16.85 -7.96 6.08
N ARG A 171 -16.78 -8.04 4.75
CA ARG A 171 -15.76 -8.82 4.03
C ARG A 171 -14.77 -7.86 3.38
N CYS A 172 -13.47 -8.17 3.48
CA CYS A 172 -12.42 -7.40 2.83
C CYS A 172 -12.71 -7.21 1.34
N ALA A 173 -12.83 -5.96 0.90
CA ALA A 173 -13.22 -5.63 -0.47
C ALA A 173 -12.24 -6.17 -1.52
N ALA A 174 -10.94 -6.23 -1.22
CA ALA A 174 -9.93 -6.77 -2.14
C ALA A 174 -10.13 -8.27 -2.46
N LEU A 175 -10.89 -9.01 -1.64
CA LEU A 175 -11.25 -10.40 -1.87
C LEU A 175 -12.51 -10.61 -2.70
N ASP A 176 -13.29 -9.57 -2.93
CA ASP A 176 -14.56 -9.71 -3.65
C ASP A 176 -14.27 -9.86 -5.15
N PRO A 177 -14.55 -11.03 -5.76
CA PRO A 177 -14.32 -11.23 -7.18
C PRO A 177 -15.34 -10.48 -8.06
N SER A 178 -16.45 -10.02 -7.49
CA SER A 178 -17.50 -9.26 -8.18
C SER A 178 -17.28 -7.76 -8.12
N LEU A 179 -16.44 -7.27 -7.21
CA LEU A 179 -16.11 -5.86 -7.12
C LEU A 179 -15.26 -5.42 -8.32
N HIS A 180 -15.87 -4.60 -9.16
CA HIS A 180 -15.22 -3.95 -10.29
C HIS A 180 -15.31 -2.44 -10.09
N ILE A 181 -14.17 -1.75 -10.04
CA ILE A 181 -14.14 -0.28 -10.03
C ILE A 181 -14.11 0.21 -11.48
N PRO A 182 -15.16 0.90 -11.98
CA PRO A 182 -15.14 1.49 -13.30
C PRO A 182 -14.10 2.61 -13.34
N LEU A 183 -13.02 2.39 -14.10
CA LEU A 183 -11.89 3.32 -14.15
C LEU A 183 -11.21 3.24 -15.52
N LEU A 184 -11.18 4.38 -16.21
CA LEU A 184 -10.66 4.55 -17.56
C LEU A 184 -9.65 5.69 -17.58
N ILE A 185 -8.63 5.57 -18.42
CA ILE A 185 -7.71 6.66 -18.74
C ILE A 185 -7.43 6.64 -20.23
N GLU A 186 -7.49 7.80 -20.87
CA GLU A 186 -7.19 7.97 -22.29
C GLU A 186 -6.41 9.27 -22.50
N PRO A 187 -5.46 9.32 -23.45
CA PRO A 187 -4.79 10.56 -23.80
C PRO A 187 -5.80 11.52 -24.46
N LEU A 188 -5.68 12.83 -24.20
CA LEU A 188 -6.52 13.84 -24.86
C LEU A 188 -6.16 14.02 -26.34
N ASP A 189 -4.87 13.90 -26.65
CA ASP A 189 -4.35 13.88 -28.02
C ASP A 189 -4.02 12.43 -28.39
N ASP A 190 -4.57 11.94 -29.52
CA ASP A 190 -4.31 10.57 -29.97
C ASP A 190 -2.83 10.41 -30.39
N PRO A 191 -2.04 9.57 -29.69
CA PRO A 191 -0.64 9.35 -30.04
C PRO A 191 -0.49 8.38 -31.23
N GLY A 192 -1.59 7.87 -31.80
CA GLY A 192 -1.60 6.82 -32.81
C GLY A 192 -1.29 5.44 -32.21
N PRO A 193 -1.14 4.38 -33.03
CA PRO A 193 -0.73 3.06 -32.53
C PRO A 193 0.72 3.08 -32.00
N PRO A 194 1.06 2.24 -31.00
CA PRO A 194 2.45 2.10 -30.58
C PRO A 194 3.30 1.53 -31.73
N PRO A 195 4.56 1.97 -31.89
CA PRO A 195 5.46 1.37 -32.87
C PRO A 195 5.75 -0.10 -32.50
N VAL A 196 6.11 -0.90 -33.50
CA VAL A 196 6.64 -2.26 -33.24
C VAL A 196 7.96 -2.11 -32.47
N PRO A 197 8.09 -2.70 -31.28
CA PRO A 197 9.31 -2.54 -30.49
C PRO A 197 10.48 -3.25 -31.19
N ASP A 198 11.58 -2.54 -31.35
CA ASP A 198 12.86 -3.12 -31.75
C ASP A 198 13.60 -3.72 -30.54
N ASP A 199 14.78 -4.29 -30.78
CA ASP A 199 15.60 -4.93 -29.75
C ASP A 199 15.97 -3.97 -28.60
N ALA A 200 16.23 -2.70 -28.91
CA ALA A 200 16.59 -1.68 -27.93
C ALA A 200 15.38 -1.26 -27.08
N ALA A 201 14.20 -1.10 -27.69
CA ALA A 201 12.96 -0.81 -26.97
C ALA A 201 12.58 -1.95 -26.01
N VAL A 202 12.72 -3.20 -26.44
CA VAL A 202 12.51 -4.37 -25.57
C VAL A 202 13.50 -4.38 -24.41
N ALA A 203 14.78 -4.10 -24.67
CA ALA A 203 15.79 -4.01 -23.62
C ALA A 203 15.49 -2.90 -22.60
N ALA A 204 15.06 -1.72 -23.05
CA ALA A 204 14.68 -0.60 -22.18
C ALA A 204 13.47 -0.95 -21.30
N ASN A 205 12.49 -1.67 -21.84
CA ASN A 205 11.33 -2.17 -21.11
C ASN A 205 11.73 -3.13 -19.98
N ILE A 206 12.59 -4.11 -20.28
CA ILE A 206 13.12 -5.04 -19.28
C ILE A 206 13.88 -4.28 -18.20
N ARG A 207 14.76 -3.34 -18.58
CA ARG A 207 15.54 -2.54 -17.63
C ARG A 207 14.67 -1.67 -16.73
N ARG A 208 13.57 -1.12 -17.21
CA ARG A 208 12.61 -0.38 -16.37
C ARG A 208 11.98 -1.28 -15.30
N ALA A 209 11.64 -2.52 -15.64
CA ALA A 209 11.18 -3.50 -14.66
C ALA A 209 12.28 -3.90 -13.66
N ILE A 210 13.53 -4.07 -14.11
CA ILE A 210 14.70 -4.29 -13.25
C ILE A 210 14.87 -3.13 -12.27
N THR A 211 14.79 -1.88 -12.73
CA THR A 211 14.91 -0.69 -11.89
C THR A 211 13.90 -0.72 -10.75
N PHE A 212 12.64 -1.07 -11.03
CA PHE A 212 11.63 -1.13 -9.98
C PHE A 212 11.96 -2.22 -8.99
N LEU A 213 12.16 -3.44 -9.48
CA LEU A 213 12.46 -4.59 -8.66
C LEU A 213 13.63 -4.30 -7.72
N ARG A 214 14.72 -3.77 -8.25
CA ARG A 214 15.92 -3.39 -7.49
C ARG A 214 15.58 -2.35 -6.42
N SER A 215 14.84 -1.30 -6.79
CA SER A 215 14.51 -0.20 -5.88
C SER A 215 13.67 -0.65 -4.67
N VAL A 216 12.84 -1.68 -4.83
CA VAL A 216 12.00 -2.24 -3.75
C VAL A 216 12.58 -3.48 -3.08
N THR A 217 13.76 -3.94 -3.48
CA THR A 217 14.44 -5.12 -2.90
C THR A 217 15.88 -4.77 -2.52
N ALA A 218 16.85 -5.03 -3.40
CA ALA A 218 18.27 -4.89 -3.13
C ALA A 218 18.62 -3.49 -2.61
N ASP A 219 18.08 -2.42 -3.20
CA ASP A 219 18.42 -1.06 -2.77
C ASP A 219 17.64 -0.62 -1.52
N TRP A 220 16.53 -1.31 -1.20
CA TRP A 220 15.69 -1.01 -0.05
C TRP A 220 16.43 -1.27 1.26
N GLY A 221 16.23 -0.41 2.26
CA GLY A 221 16.76 -0.62 3.61
C GLY A 221 18.25 -0.30 3.79
N HIS A 222 19.00 0.07 2.74
CA HIS A 222 20.39 0.54 2.87
C HIS A 222 20.53 1.86 3.64
N ASN A 223 19.45 2.63 3.76
CA ASN A 223 19.37 3.82 4.61
C ASN A 223 18.32 3.60 5.71
N PRO A 224 18.65 2.85 6.78
CA PRO A 224 17.70 2.61 7.85
C PRO A 224 17.32 3.94 8.51
N MET A 225 16.02 4.16 8.67
CA MET A 225 15.53 5.32 9.41
C MET A 225 15.80 5.12 10.91
N PRO A 226 16.31 6.14 11.63
CA PRO A 226 16.50 6.02 13.06
C PRO A 226 15.15 5.80 13.77
N PRO A 227 15.14 5.15 14.96
CA PRO A 227 13.93 5.02 15.76
C PRO A 227 13.24 6.37 15.97
N GLY A 228 11.93 6.42 15.75
CA GLY A 228 11.13 7.64 15.87
C GLY A 228 11.26 8.64 14.72
N ALA A 229 11.99 8.32 13.64
CA ALA A 229 12.10 9.21 12.48
C ALA A 229 10.78 9.37 11.70
N ILE A 230 9.89 8.39 11.81
CA ILE A 230 8.52 8.49 11.32
C ILE A 230 7.61 8.71 12.56
N PRO A 231 6.96 9.89 12.69
CA PRO A 231 6.25 10.27 13.92
C PRO A 231 5.13 9.32 14.34
N TRP A 232 4.54 8.61 13.39
CA TRP A 232 3.47 7.64 13.60
C TRP A 232 3.96 6.21 13.87
N VAL A 233 5.27 5.94 13.88
CA VAL A 233 5.85 4.63 14.20
C VAL A 233 6.39 4.63 15.63
N SER A 234 5.81 3.79 16.49
CA SER A 234 6.31 3.60 17.86
C SER A 234 7.73 3.03 17.85
N ALA A 235 8.60 3.58 18.70
CA ALA A 235 9.92 3.01 18.98
C ALA A 235 9.85 1.84 19.98
N GLU A 236 8.76 1.73 20.73
CA GLU A 236 8.53 0.66 21.71
C GLU A 236 7.59 -0.41 21.11
N PRO A 237 8.04 -1.67 20.95
CA PRO A 237 7.19 -2.77 20.50
C PRO A 237 5.99 -2.95 21.43
N ASN A 238 4.87 -3.41 20.86
CA ASN A 238 3.59 -3.63 21.55
C ASN A 238 2.95 -2.37 22.15
N ALA A 239 3.55 -1.19 22.00
CA ALA A 239 3.00 0.09 22.43
C ALA A 239 2.78 1.01 21.22
N PHE A 240 1.88 1.98 21.35
CA PHE A 240 1.58 2.95 20.30
C PHE A 240 1.78 4.36 20.82
N THR A 241 2.15 5.26 19.92
CA THR A 241 2.15 6.70 20.18
C THR A 241 1.25 7.36 19.15
N ASN A 242 0.43 8.31 19.58
CA ASN A 242 -0.36 9.10 18.65
C ASN A 242 0.55 10.05 17.88
N PRO A 243 0.50 10.06 16.53
CA PRO A 243 1.25 11.06 15.80
C PRO A 243 0.71 12.46 16.07
N PRO A 244 1.51 13.50 15.78
CA PRO A 244 0.99 14.85 15.61
C PRO A 244 -0.16 14.86 14.59
N ALA A 245 -1.15 15.73 14.79
CA ALA A 245 -2.18 15.94 13.79
C ALA A 245 -1.56 16.51 12.50
N HIS A 246 -1.95 15.97 11.34
CA HIS A 246 -1.64 16.49 9.99
C HIS A 246 -0.18 16.44 9.52
N ASP A 247 0.45 15.26 9.48
CA ASP A 247 1.77 15.10 8.81
C ASP A 247 1.67 15.11 7.27
N GLY A 248 0.46 14.93 6.71
CA GLY A 248 0.17 14.96 5.26
C GLY A 248 0.89 13.90 4.41
N ASN A 249 1.83 13.15 4.99
CA ASN A 249 2.65 12.09 4.39
C ASN A 249 3.29 12.46 3.04
N LEU A 250 3.43 13.76 2.73
CA LEU A 250 3.83 14.22 1.40
C LEU A 250 5.24 13.76 1.02
N GLY A 251 6.12 13.59 2.01
CA GLY A 251 7.48 13.09 1.83
C GLY A 251 7.60 11.56 1.77
N ILE A 252 6.49 10.82 1.84
CA ILE A 252 6.48 9.35 1.84
C ILE A 252 5.86 8.87 0.53
N GLY A 253 6.69 8.34 -0.36
CA GLY A 253 6.23 7.81 -1.65
C GLY A 253 5.13 6.75 -1.48
N TYR A 254 4.13 6.79 -2.36
CA TYR A 254 2.98 5.88 -2.33
C TYR A 254 2.13 5.90 -1.04
N ALA A 255 2.34 6.85 -0.13
CA ALA A 255 1.41 7.10 0.97
C ALA A 255 0.11 7.75 0.49
N ALA A 256 -0.89 7.87 1.36
CA ALA A 256 -2.06 8.71 1.12
C ALA A 256 -2.01 9.92 2.05
N THR A 257 -2.23 11.12 1.51
CA THR A 257 -2.12 12.36 2.29
C THR A 257 -3.18 12.46 3.40
N ASP A 258 -4.38 11.94 3.12
CA ASP A 258 -5.54 12.01 4.03
C ASP A 258 -5.54 10.95 5.13
N ASN A 259 -4.58 10.02 5.11
CA ASN A 259 -4.41 9.05 6.17
C ASN A 259 -3.61 9.65 7.33
N ILE A 260 -4.19 9.60 8.52
CA ILE A 260 -3.41 9.59 9.75
C ILE A 260 -3.04 8.13 10.05
N TYR A 261 -1.75 7.85 10.11
CA TYR A 261 -1.24 6.52 10.41
C TYR A 261 -0.91 6.38 11.90
N ARG A 262 -0.93 5.15 12.39
CA ARG A 262 -0.31 4.77 13.67
C ARG A 262 0.24 3.38 13.47
N SER A 263 1.46 3.12 13.92
CA SER A 263 2.13 1.84 13.67
C SER A 263 2.98 1.44 14.85
N SER A 264 3.09 0.15 15.09
CA SER A 264 4.02 -0.43 16.06
C SER A 264 4.44 -1.82 15.64
N ARG A 265 5.63 -2.24 16.05
CA ARG A 265 6.03 -3.64 15.94
C ARG A 265 5.33 -4.45 17.02
N TRP A 266 4.91 -5.67 16.72
CA TRP A 266 4.61 -6.61 17.80
C TRP A 266 5.84 -7.47 18.10
N LYS A 267 5.95 -7.89 19.35
CA LYS A 267 6.90 -8.92 19.80
C LYS A 267 6.23 -9.76 20.89
N LEU A 268 5.94 -11.02 20.62
CA LEU A 268 5.21 -11.92 21.50
C LEU A 268 5.90 -13.28 21.57
N ALA A 269 6.20 -13.75 22.78
CA ALA A 269 6.64 -15.11 22.99
C ALA A 269 5.54 -16.12 22.60
N PRO A 270 5.85 -17.42 22.43
CA PRO A 270 4.88 -18.43 22.00
C PRO A 270 3.62 -18.56 22.87
N ASP A 271 3.70 -18.21 24.16
CA ASP A 271 2.59 -18.29 25.12
C ASP A 271 1.99 -16.93 25.49
N GLU A 272 2.32 -15.87 24.74
CA GLU A 272 1.86 -14.51 24.98
C GLU A 272 0.79 -14.06 23.97
N ALA A 273 -0.02 -13.11 24.41
CA ALA A 273 -0.94 -12.34 23.59
C ALA A 273 -0.83 -10.85 23.92
N LEU A 274 -1.15 -9.99 22.97
CA LEU A 274 -1.26 -8.55 23.19
C LEU A 274 -2.73 -8.15 23.23
N GLU A 275 -3.17 -7.63 24.37
CA GLU A 275 -4.44 -6.91 24.48
C GLU A 275 -4.24 -5.46 24.06
N ILE A 276 -5.14 -4.96 23.23
CA ILE A 276 -5.19 -3.56 22.80
C ILE A 276 -6.59 -3.05 23.12
N ARG A 277 -6.69 -1.94 23.85
CA ARG A 277 -7.95 -1.28 24.18
C ARG A 277 -7.97 0.13 23.61
N GLY A 278 -9.13 0.54 23.14
CA GLY A 278 -9.32 1.87 22.59
C GLY A 278 -10.74 2.12 22.11
N SER A 279 -10.87 3.16 21.30
CA SER A 279 -12.09 3.53 20.60
C SER A 279 -11.74 3.97 19.18
N TRP A 280 -12.69 3.84 18.27
CA TRP A 280 -12.54 4.37 16.92
C TRP A 280 -12.84 5.87 16.90
N PRO A 281 -12.02 6.70 16.23
CA PRO A 281 -12.38 8.09 16.03
C PRO A 281 -13.52 8.21 15.00
N ARG A 282 -14.23 9.33 15.04
CA ARG A 282 -15.04 9.81 13.90
C ARG A 282 -14.12 10.15 12.74
N CYS A 283 -14.25 9.40 11.66
CA CYS A 283 -13.44 9.49 10.46
C CYS A 283 -14.13 8.76 9.29
N THR A 284 -13.68 8.98 8.07
CA THR A 284 -14.27 8.38 6.85
C THR A 284 -14.07 6.86 6.79
N PHE A 285 -12.91 6.38 7.25
CA PHE A 285 -12.56 4.96 7.31
C PHE A 285 -11.55 4.73 8.42
N ALA A 286 -11.63 3.59 9.11
CA ALA A 286 -10.54 3.13 9.96
C ALA A 286 -10.34 1.61 9.94
N ASN A 287 -9.07 1.20 9.98
CA ASN A 287 -8.74 -0.21 10.21
C ASN A 287 -7.37 -0.39 10.88
N ILE A 288 -7.14 -1.61 11.35
CA ILE A 288 -5.83 -2.18 11.69
C ILE A 288 -5.52 -3.29 10.69
N VAL A 289 -4.25 -3.37 10.27
CA VAL A 289 -3.72 -4.44 9.42
C VAL A 289 -2.42 -4.96 10.02
N LEU A 290 -2.27 -6.28 10.06
CA LEU A 290 -1.01 -6.94 10.39
C LEU A 290 -0.16 -7.12 9.14
N PHE A 291 1.13 -6.88 9.28
CA PHE A 291 2.12 -7.11 8.26
C PHE A 291 3.27 -7.98 8.76
N ASN A 292 3.83 -8.78 7.86
CA ASN A 292 5.15 -9.37 8.08
C ASN A 292 6.25 -8.27 8.06
N ASN A 293 7.51 -8.68 8.17
CA ASN A 293 8.66 -7.78 8.15
C ASN A 293 8.84 -7.00 6.83
N HIS A 294 8.13 -7.39 5.77
CA HIS A 294 8.18 -6.80 4.43
C HIS A 294 6.96 -5.95 4.08
N MET A 295 6.15 -5.57 5.08
CA MET A 295 4.90 -4.83 4.85
C MET A 295 3.94 -5.57 3.92
N GLN A 296 3.89 -6.89 3.99
CA GLN A 296 2.91 -7.70 3.28
C GLN A 296 1.89 -8.26 4.24
N THR A 297 0.61 -8.13 3.90
CA THR A 297 -0.42 -8.78 4.69
C THR A 297 -0.24 -10.30 4.62
N PRO A 298 -0.47 -11.00 5.73
CA PRO A 298 -0.79 -12.40 5.67
C PRO A 298 -1.99 -12.69 4.76
N ASN A 299 -2.25 -13.97 4.49
CA ASN A 299 -3.37 -14.42 3.65
C ASN A 299 -4.73 -14.12 4.30
N TYR A 300 -5.20 -12.88 4.10
CA TYR A 300 -6.46 -12.34 4.59
C TYR A 300 -7.70 -13.00 3.96
N ASP A 301 -7.53 -13.86 2.94
CA ASP A 301 -8.58 -14.76 2.44
C ASP A 301 -8.91 -15.90 3.41
N ARG A 302 -8.00 -16.23 4.33
CA ARG A 302 -8.10 -17.38 5.22
C ARG A 302 -7.91 -17.06 6.69
N ARG A 303 -7.51 -15.83 7.02
CA ARG A 303 -7.06 -15.46 8.36
C ARG A 303 -7.50 -14.05 8.71
N LEU A 304 -7.80 -13.85 9.99
CA LEU A 304 -8.17 -12.55 10.55
C LEU A 304 -6.90 -11.74 10.82
N VAL A 305 -6.41 -11.04 9.81
CA VAL A 305 -5.16 -10.25 9.91
C VAL A 305 -5.40 -8.76 9.73
N SER A 306 -6.66 -8.37 9.64
CA SER A 306 -7.11 -6.98 9.62
C SER A 306 -8.52 -6.89 10.20
N LEU A 307 -8.84 -5.73 10.77
CA LEU A 307 -10.18 -5.38 11.22
C LEU A 307 -10.44 -3.92 10.89
N ASN A 308 -11.52 -3.67 10.17
CA ASN A 308 -12.12 -2.34 10.06
C ASN A 308 -13.23 -2.14 11.12
N ARG A 309 -13.82 -0.94 11.19
CA ARG A 309 -14.83 -0.64 12.21
C ARG A 309 -16.08 -1.51 12.13
N VAL A 310 -16.54 -1.81 10.92
CA VAL A 310 -17.74 -2.64 10.68
C VAL A 310 -17.50 -4.11 11.07
N GLN A 311 -16.24 -4.55 11.08
CA GLN A 311 -15.83 -5.88 11.53
C GLN A 311 -15.52 -5.96 13.03
N THR A 312 -15.42 -4.81 13.72
CA THR A 312 -15.03 -4.74 15.13
C THR A 312 -16.27 -4.83 16.02
N GLU A 313 -16.27 -5.77 16.95
CA GLU A 313 -17.24 -5.79 18.06
C GLU A 313 -16.88 -4.70 19.07
N VAL A 314 -17.83 -3.80 19.30
CA VAL A 314 -17.71 -2.66 20.21
C VAL A 314 -18.66 -2.83 21.38
N ALA A 315 -18.24 -2.38 22.57
CA ALA A 315 -19.08 -2.32 23.76
C ALA A 315 -20.10 -1.16 23.65
N ASP A 316 -21.06 -1.12 24.59
CA ASP A 316 -22.13 -0.12 24.63
C ASP A 316 -21.61 1.33 24.75
N ASP A 317 -20.43 1.52 25.33
CA ASP A 317 -19.76 2.83 25.47
C ASP A 317 -18.91 3.21 24.24
N GLY A 318 -18.90 2.37 23.20
CA GLY A 318 -18.13 2.55 21.97
C GLY A 318 -16.66 2.15 22.07
N SER A 319 -16.22 1.63 23.23
CA SER A 319 -14.89 1.06 23.37
C SER A 319 -14.79 -0.32 22.72
N TRP A 320 -13.57 -0.74 22.39
CA TRP A 320 -13.28 -2.10 21.92
C TRP A 320 -12.05 -2.66 22.62
N ARG A 321 -11.98 -3.99 22.63
CA ARG A 321 -10.79 -4.76 23.00
C ARG A 321 -10.43 -5.64 21.82
N MET A 322 -9.21 -5.49 21.31
CA MET A 322 -8.61 -6.35 20.30
C MET A 322 -7.56 -7.24 20.93
N ILE A 323 -7.40 -8.44 20.38
CA ILE A 323 -6.44 -9.43 20.87
C ILE A 323 -5.56 -9.84 19.71
N LEU A 324 -4.26 -9.63 19.83
CA LEU A 324 -3.28 -10.18 18.90
C LEU A 324 -2.67 -11.44 19.52
N ALA A 325 -2.81 -12.59 18.87
CA ALA A 325 -2.33 -13.87 19.39
C ALA A 325 -2.00 -14.88 18.27
N HIS A 326 -1.15 -15.86 18.61
CA HIS A 326 -0.71 -16.93 17.70
C HIS A 326 -1.77 -17.96 17.35
N SER A 327 -2.75 -18.14 18.23
CA SER A 327 -3.87 -19.09 18.08
C SER A 327 -5.19 -18.41 18.42
N ASP A 328 -6.28 -18.97 17.92
CA ASP A 328 -7.64 -18.46 18.17
C ASP A 328 -7.98 -18.57 19.67
N PRO A 329 -8.20 -17.44 20.37
CA PRO A 329 -8.61 -17.46 21.78
C PRO A 329 -10.12 -17.70 21.97
N GLY A 330 -10.90 -17.80 20.89
CA GLY A 330 -12.36 -17.88 20.96
C GLY A 330 -13.04 -16.57 21.37
N LEU A 331 -12.31 -15.45 21.29
CA LEU A 331 -12.74 -14.12 21.70
C LEU A 331 -12.92 -13.20 20.49
N PRO A 332 -13.82 -12.21 20.55
CA PRO A 332 -14.04 -11.28 19.44
C PRO A 332 -12.79 -10.43 19.19
N ASN A 333 -12.74 -9.83 17.99
CA ASN A 333 -11.67 -8.92 17.58
C ASN A 333 -10.25 -9.52 17.65
N TRP A 334 -10.14 -10.83 17.49
CA TRP A 334 -8.86 -11.51 17.39
C TRP A 334 -8.17 -11.22 16.06
N LEU A 335 -6.87 -10.95 16.13
CA LEU A 335 -5.94 -10.81 15.02
C LEU A 335 -4.88 -11.92 15.10
N ASP A 336 -4.73 -12.66 14.01
CA ASP A 336 -3.91 -13.87 13.89
C ASP A 336 -2.48 -13.52 13.43
N THR A 337 -1.51 -13.66 14.35
CA THR A 337 -0.07 -13.48 14.04
C THR A 337 0.51 -14.63 13.22
N ARG A 338 -0.22 -15.75 13.10
CA ARG A 338 0.21 -16.99 12.42
C ARG A 338 1.40 -17.68 13.05
N GLY A 339 1.60 -17.48 14.35
CA GLY A 339 2.78 -17.96 15.06
C GLY A 339 4.04 -17.13 14.80
N LEU A 340 3.92 -15.96 14.14
CA LEU A 340 5.05 -15.03 14.00
C LEU A 340 5.24 -14.28 15.32
N GLU A 341 6.40 -14.46 15.95
CA GLU A 341 6.77 -13.75 17.18
C GLU A 341 6.85 -12.25 16.96
N HIS A 342 7.15 -11.79 15.74
CA HIS A 342 7.27 -10.38 15.39
C HIS A 342 6.66 -10.02 14.03
N GLY A 343 6.32 -8.75 13.89
CA GLY A 343 5.84 -8.12 12.66
C GLY A 343 5.35 -6.70 12.93
N THR A 344 4.49 -6.15 12.09
CA THR A 344 3.99 -4.76 12.22
C THR A 344 2.46 -4.69 12.32
N MET A 345 1.94 -4.01 13.34
CA MET A 345 0.56 -3.57 13.42
C MET A 345 0.45 -2.17 12.83
N PHE A 346 -0.42 -1.97 11.85
CA PHE A 346 -0.53 -0.74 11.11
C PHE A 346 -1.98 -0.26 11.05
N TRP A 347 -2.22 0.92 11.60
CA TRP A 347 -3.53 1.56 11.68
C TRP A 347 -3.65 2.66 10.63
N ARG A 348 -4.84 2.78 10.04
CA ARG A 348 -5.19 3.85 9.11
C ARG A 348 -6.44 4.54 9.59
N PHE A 349 -6.43 5.86 9.60
CA PHE A 349 -7.58 6.71 9.89
C PHE A 349 -7.70 7.75 8.78
N LEU A 350 -8.67 7.59 7.88
CA LEU A 350 -8.90 8.56 6.80
C LEU A 350 -9.75 9.72 7.29
N ILE A 351 -9.24 10.94 7.17
CA ILE A 351 -9.94 12.20 7.47
C ILE A 351 -10.61 12.17 8.87
N PRO A 352 -9.86 11.93 9.96
CA PRO A 352 -10.44 12.00 11.29
C PRO A 352 -10.85 13.44 11.63
N THR A 353 -12.06 13.59 12.16
CA THR A 353 -12.63 14.89 12.57
C THR A 353 -12.36 15.21 14.03
N GLU A 354 -11.56 14.38 14.71
CA GLU A 354 -11.19 14.51 16.11
C GLU A 354 -9.80 13.90 16.37
N PRO A 355 -9.11 14.30 17.46
CA PRO A 355 -7.85 13.70 17.84
C PRO A 355 -8.01 12.20 18.11
N LEU A 356 -6.99 11.42 17.71
CA LEU A 356 -6.98 10.01 18.01
C LEU A 356 -6.84 9.79 19.52
N THR A 357 -7.61 8.86 20.08
CA THR A 357 -7.45 8.40 21.47
C THR A 357 -6.19 7.56 21.59
N GLN A 358 -5.46 7.69 22.70
CA GLN A 358 -4.30 6.85 22.99
C GLN A 358 -4.75 5.40 23.21
N LEU A 359 -4.07 4.44 22.57
CA LEU A 359 -4.34 3.02 22.80
C LEU A 359 -3.65 2.57 24.08
N GLU A 360 -4.35 1.75 24.84
CA GLU A 360 -3.79 1.04 25.99
C GLU A 360 -3.40 -0.37 25.54
N THR A 361 -2.20 -0.78 25.88
CA THR A 361 -1.70 -2.10 25.49
C THR A 361 -1.16 -2.87 26.68
N ARG A 362 -1.36 -4.20 26.67
CA ARG A 362 -0.86 -5.09 27.71
C ARG A 362 -0.50 -6.44 27.11
N VAL A 363 0.76 -6.85 27.29
CA VAL A 363 1.17 -8.24 27.03
C VAL A 363 0.68 -9.10 28.20
N VAL A 364 0.00 -10.20 27.89
CA VAL A 364 -0.55 -11.15 28.85
C VAL A 364 -0.19 -12.57 28.44
N LYS A 365 -0.33 -13.54 29.35
CA LYS A 365 -0.29 -14.95 28.95
C LYS A 365 -1.55 -15.30 28.19
N PHE A 366 -1.41 -16.10 27.14
CA PHE A 366 -2.54 -16.58 26.33
C PHE A 366 -3.58 -17.31 27.19
N SER A 367 -3.13 -18.04 28.22
CA SER A 367 -3.98 -18.72 29.19
C SER A 367 -4.84 -17.80 30.06
N ASP A 368 -4.47 -16.51 30.15
CA ASP A 368 -5.12 -15.54 31.02
C ASP A 368 -6.17 -14.70 30.27
N LEU A 369 -6.33 -14.94 28.96
CA LEU A 369 -7.38 -14.32 28.17
C LEU A 369 -8.75 -14.81 28.65
N SER A 370 -9.65 -13.83 28.86
CA SER A 370 -11.06 -14.05 29.20
C SER A 370 -11.99 -13.27 28.27
#